data_AF-A0A961XHX0-F1
#
_entry.id   AF-A0A961XHX0-F1
#
_cell.length_a   1.000
_cell.length_b   1.000
_cell.length_c   1.000
_cell.angle_alpha   90.00
_cell.angle_beta   90.00
_cell.angle_gamma   90.00
#
_symmetry.space_group_name_H-M   'P 1'
#
loop_
_entity.id
_entity.type
_entity.pdbx_description
1 polymer ?
#
loop_
_entity_poly.entity_id
_entity_poly.type
_entity_poly.pdbx_seq_one_letter_code
_entity_poly.pdbx_strand_id
1 'polypeptide(L)'
;YPTLTWADIGAIGWLVDGAAIMNQVPLQRCSYGPYSRAMVRICKEESFHQRQGFDIMMKLANGTPAQRGMAQDALNRWWWPALMMFGPSDKDSVHSAQSFAWKIKQESNDAARQRFVDTTVPQAEYLGLSVPDPDLRKNEERGGYDFGEPDWNEFFNVLAGNGPCNRERLAARQKAWDDGRWFRDGLMAHAEKAEMQAQPQAAE
;
A
#
# COMPACT_ATOMS: atom_id res chain seq x y z
N TYR A 1 4.88 -0.63 9.84
CA TYR A 1 6.01 0.30 10.02
C TYR A 1 5.54 1.63 10.60
N PRO A 2 6.35 2.28 11.45
CA PRO A 2 6.02 3.56 12.08
C PRO A 2 6.38 4.75 11.18
N THR A 3 5.65 5.86 11.34
CA THR A 3 5.94 7.15 10.69
C THR A 3 6.67 8.05 11.69
N LEU A 4 7.99 8.16 11.56
CA LEU A 4 8.85 8.82 12.56
C LEU A 4 9.07 10.31 12.29
N THR A 5 9.01 10.71 11.02
CA THR A 5 9.23 12.08 10.56
C THR A 5 8.17 12.49 9.54
N TRP A 6 8.19 13.76 9.13
CA TRP A 6 7.33 14.20 8.03
C TRP A 6 7.69 13.56 6.68
N ALA A 7 8.98 13.26 6.45
CA ALA A 7 9.41 12.62 5.21
C ALA A 7 8.81 11.22 5.03
N ASP A 8 8.47 10.53 6.12
CA ASP A 8 7.74 9.26 6.06
C ASP A 8 6.38 9.40 5.37
N ILE A 9 5.68 10.52 5.55
CA ILE A 9 4.40 10.77 4.89
C ILE A 9 4.59 10.91 3.39
N GLY A 10 5.65 11.60 2.96
CA GLY A 10 6.04 11.70 1.55
C GLY A 10 6.46 10.34 0.98
N ALA A 11 7.28 9.57 1.71
CA ALA A 11 7.74 8.25 1.28
C ALA A 11 6.59 7.24 1.19
N ILE A 12 5.61 7.28 2.09
CA ILE A 12 4.38 6.48 1.99
C ILE A 12 3.62 6.88 0.72
N GLY A 13 3.30 8.16 0.58
CA GLY A 13 2.56 8.64 -0.59
C GLY A 13 3.28 8.35 -1.90
N TRP A 14 4.62 8.36 -1.93
CA TRP A 14 5.37 8.07 -3.14
C TRP A 14 5.57 6.57 -3.40
N LEU A 15 6.21 5.86 -2.46
CA LEU A 15 6.66 4.47 -2.62
C LEU A 15 5.54 3.48 -2.31
N VAL A 16 4.84 3.65 -1.19
CA VAL A 16 3.82 2.71 -0.70
C VAL A 16 2.57 2.80 -1.56
N ASP A 17 2.08 4.01 -1.85
CA ASP A 17 0.95 4.18 -2.78
C ASP A 17 1.38 3.84 -4.21
N GLY A 18 2.64 4.12 -4.60
CA GLY A 18 3.19 3.68 -5.88
C GLY A 18 3.15 2.16 -6.05
N ALA A 19 3.58 1.42 -5.03
CA ALA A 19 3.51 -0.04 -5.01
C ALA A 19 2.06 -0.54 -5.02
N ALA A 20 1.17 0.10 -4.26
CA ALA A 20 -0.25 -0.21 -4.25
C ALA A 20 -0.88 -0.04 -5.64
N ILE A 21 -0.67 1.10 -6.31
CA ILE A 21 -1.17 1.37 -7.66
C ILE A 21 -0.66 0.33 -8.66
N MET A 22 0.63 -0.02 -8.59
CA MET A 22 1.20 -1.05 -9.48
C MET A 22 0.55 -2.42 -9.30
N ASN A 23 0.13 -2.77 -8.08
CA ASN A 23 -0.59 -4.00 -7.79
C ASN A 23 -2.09 -3.90 -8.18
N GLN A 24 -2.72 -2.74 -7.97
CA GLN A 24 -4.14 -2.53 -8.20
C GLN A 24 -4.52 -2.33 -9.67
N VAL A 25 -3.68 -1.67 -10.48
CA VAL A 25 -3.99 -1.40 -11.90
C VAL A 25 -4.26 -2.69 -12.69
N PRO A 26 -3.46 -3.77 -12.56
CA PRO A 26 -3.81 -5.07 -13.15
C PRO A 26 -5.14 -5.65 -12.67
N LEU A 27 -5.54 -5.40 -11.41
CA LEU A 27 -6.79 -5.89 -10.84
C LEU A 27 -8.04 -5.21 -11.40
N GLN A 28 -7.90 -4.09 -12.13
CA GLN A 28 -9.01 -3.52 -12.91
C GLN A 28 -9.54 -4.50 -13.96
N ARG A 29 -8.74 -5.52 -14.36
CA ARG A 29 -9.13 -6.60 -15.28
C ARG A 29 -9.40 -7.92 -14.59
N CYS A 30 -9.59 -7.92 -13.26
CA CYS A 30 -10.02 -9.09 -12.50
C CYS A 30 -11.34 -9.66 -13.07
N SER A 31 -11.44 -10.99 -13.11
CA SER A 31 -12.62 -11.72 -13.61
C SER A 31 -13.90 -11.45 -12.82
N TYR A 32 -13.79 -11.02 -11.56
CA TYR A 32 -14.94 -10.68 -10.73
C TYR A 32 -15.32 -9.20 -10.88
N GLY A 33 -16.43 -8.97 -11.58
CA GLY A 33 -16.88 -7.63 -12.00
C GLY A 33 -16.97 -6.57 -10.88
N PRO A 34 -17.55 -6.86 -9.69
CA PRO A 34 -17.58 -5.89 -8.60
C PRO A 34 -16.18 -5.44 -8.14
N TYR A 35 -15.23 -6.37 -8.04
CA TYR A 35 -13.87 -6.05 -7.62
C TYR A 35 -13.14 -5.23 -8.69
N SER A 36 -13.22 -5.65 -9.96
CA SER A 36 -12.69 -4.88 -11.09
C SER A 36 -13.19 -3.43 -11.12
N ARG A 37 -14.51 -3.21 -11.01
CA ARG A 37 -15.09 -1.86 -11.03
C ARG A 37 -14.69 -1.00 -9.83
N ALA A 38 -14.51 -1.61 -8.66
CA ALA A 38 -14.00 -0.91 -7.49
C ALA A 38 -12.55 -0.44 -7.72
N MET A 39 -11.68 -1.31 -8.25
CA MET A 39 -10.30 -0.96 -8.58
C MET A 39 -10.20 0.16 -9.63
N VAL A 40 -11.10 0.20 -10.63
CA VAL A 40 -11.14 1.31 -11.61
C VAL A 40 -11.40 2.66 -10.94
N ARG A 41 -12.24 2.71 -9.89
CA ARG A 41 -12.50 3.95 -9.15
C ARG A 41 -11.33 4.30 -8.24
N ILE A 42 -10.87 3.34 -7.45
CA ILE A 42 -9.77 3.51 -6.49
C ILE A 42 -8.50 4.01 -7.20
N CYS A 43 -8.05 3.36 -8.29
CA CYS A 43 -6.82 3.78 -8.96
C CYS A 43 -6.91 5.19 -9.59
N LYS A 44 -8.10 5.65 -9.97
CA LYS A 44 -8.28 7.02 -10.48
C LYS A 44 -8.02 8.06 -9.39
N GLU A 45 -8.39 7.76 -8.15
CA GLU A 45 -8.20 8.65 -7.00
C GLU A 45 -6.78 8.51 -6.44
N GLU A 46 -6.28 7.28 -6.24
CA GLU A 46 -4.98 7.04 -5.61
C GLU A 46 -3.80 7.58 -6.42
N SER A 47 -3.87 7.56 -7.76
CA SER A 47 -2.79 8.11 -8.60
C SER A 47 -2.54 9.61 -8.38
N PHE A 48 -3.58 10.37 -8.02
CA PHE A 48 -3.42 11.77 -7.65
C PHE A 48 -2.66 11.91 -6.34
N HIS A 49 -3.04 11.14 -5.32
CA HIS A 49 -2.38 11.16 -4.01
C HIS A 49 -0.92 10.70 -4.09
N GLN A 50 -0.64 9.71 -4.94
CA GLN A 50 0.72 9.23 -5.16
C GLN A 50 1.64 10.33 -5.69
N ARG A 51 1.15 11.14 -6.63
CA ARG A 51 1.86 12.31 -7.15
C ARG A 51 2.15 13.33 -6.03
N GLN A 52 1.18 13.58 -5.16
CA GLN A 52 1.38 14.52 -4.04
C GLN A 52 2.44 14.01 -3.04
N GLY A 53 2.50 12.70 -2.80
CA GLY A 53 3.57 12.09 -2.01
C GLY A 53 4.95 12.32 -2.62
N PHE A 54 5.07 12.13 -3.94
CA PHE A 54 6.31 12.44 -4.66
C PHE A 54 6.68 13.92 -4.58
N ASP A 55 5.71 14.83 -4.68
CA ASP A 55 5.96 16.28 -4.59
C ASP A 55 6.46 16.70 -3.20
N ILE A 56 6.00 16.04 -2.12
CA ILE A 56 6.57 16.22 -0.77
C ILE A 56 8.05 15.82 -0.77
N MET A 57 8.38 14.65 -1.32
CA MET A 57 9.76 14.15 -1.38
C MET A 57 10.65 15.07 -2.22
N MET A 58 10.14 15.54 -3.36
CA MET A 58 10.81 16.51 -4.21
C MET A 58 11.10 17.82 -3.49
N LYS A 59 10.14 18.32 -2.69
CA LYS A 59 10.34 19.55 -1.92
C LYS A 59 11.41 19.39 -0.84
N LEU A 60 11.47 18.23 -0.19
CA LEU A 60 12.48 17.92 0.83
C LEU A 60 13.87 17.72 0.20
N ALA A 61 13.96 17.01 -0.92
CA ALA A 61 15.21 16.76 -1.64
C ALA A 61 15.85 18.04 -2.16
N ASN A 62 15.05 19.01 -2.63
CA ASN A 62 15.49 20.34 -3.07
C ASN A 62 15.60 21.37 -1.92
N GLY A 63 15.47 20.92 -0.67
CA GLY A 63 15.48 21.77 0.51
C GLY A 63 16.87 21.95 1.13
N THR A 64 16.87 22.21 2.43
CA THR A 64 18.09 22.27 3.26
C THR A 64 18.78 20.91 3.37
N PRO A 65 20.06 20.85 3.77
CA PRO A 65 20.74 19.58 4.04
C PRO A 65 20.00 18.68 5.03
N ALA A 66 19.37 19.27 6.05
CA ALA A 66 18.56 18.53 7.02
C ALA A 66 17.30 17.90 6.40
N GLN A 67 16.63 18.63 5.50
CA GLN A 67 15.46 18.10 4.76
C GLN A 67 15.86 16.99 3.80
N ARG A 68 16.98 17.14 3.08
CA ARG A 68 17.50 16.09 2.21
C ARG A 68 17.90 14.84 3.00
N GLY A 69 18.55 15.01 4.15
CA GLY A 69 18.88 13.90 5.06
C GLY A 69 17.63 13.18 5.58
N MET A 70 16.57 13.93 5.92
CA MET A 70 15.28 13.36 6.34
C MET A 70 14.60 12.56 5.21
N ALA A 71 14.63 13.07 3.97
CA ALA A 71 14.11 12.36 2.81
C ALA A 71 14.87 11.06 2.53
N GLN A 72 16.21 11.10 2.64
CA GLN A 72 17.04 9.91 2.48
C GLN A 72 16.77 8.87 3.56
N ASP A 73 16.65 9.28 4.83
CA ASP A 73 16.32 8.37 5.93
C ASP A 73 14.94 7.72 5.76
N ALA A 74 13.94 8.47 5.30
CA ALA A 74 12.62 7.90 5.00
C ALA A 74 12.69 6.89 3.84
N LEU A 75 13.40 7.20 2.76
CA LEU A 75 13.61 6.24 1.66
C LEU A 75 14.31 4.96 2.17
N ASN A 76 15.34 5.10 3.01
CA ASN A 76 16.07 3.96 3.58
C ASN A 76 15.14 2.99 4.33
N ARG A 77 14.22 3.54 5.12
CA ARG A 77 13.30 2.74 5.96
C ARG A 77 12.10 2.20 5.21
N TRP A 78 11.64 2.87 4.14
CA TRP A 78 10.42 2.51 3.42
C TRP A 78 10.63 1.73 2.13
N TRP A 79 11.84 1.68 1.58
CA TRP A 79 12.15 0.95 0.34
C TRP A 79 11.75 -0.53 0.41
N TRP A 80 12.38 -1.31 1.30
CA TRP A 80 12.12 -2.74 1.41
C TRP A 80 10.68 -3.07 1.82
N PRO A 81 10.06 -2.35 2.78
CA PRO A 81 8.62 -2.51 3.05
C PRO A 81 7.72 -2.29 1.83
N ALA A 82 8.03 -1.33 0.96
CA ALA A 82 7.27 -1.11 -0.28
C ALA A 82 7.42 -2.29 -1.26
N LEU A 83 8.63 -2.86 -1.40
CA LEU A 83 8.85 -4.05 -2.25
C LEU A 83 8.15 -5.30 -1.70
N MET A 84 8.03 -5.42 -0.38
CA MET A 84 7.32 -6.52 0.29
C MET A 84 5.79 -6.46 0.06
N MET A 85 5.22 -5.32 -0.33
CA MET A 85 3.78 -5.20 -0.61
C MET A 85 3.31 -6.03 -1.80
N PHE A 86 4.22 -6.39 -2.70
CA PHE A 86 3.92 -7.28 -3.82
C PHE A 86 3.74 -8.75 -3.40
N GLY A 87 4.01 -9.08 -2.13
CA GLY A 87 3.90 -10.43 -1.60
C GLY A 87 5.19 -11.25 -1.77
N PRO A 88 5.17 -12.54 -1.39
CA PRO A 88 6.33 -13.43 -1.47
C PRO A 88 6.78 -13.64 -2.91
N SER A 89 7.96 -14.20 -3.12
CA SER A 89 8.39 -14.65 -4.45
C SER A 89 7.37 -15.60 -5.07
N ASP A 90 7.31 -15.63 -6.40
CA ASP A 90 6.40 -16.52 -7.14
C ASP A 90 6.61 -18.00 -6.78
N LYS A 91 7.83 -18.38 -6.34
CA LYS A 91 8.19 -19.74 -5.88
C LYS A 91 7.47 -20.13 -4.60
N ASP A 92 7.17 -19.17 -3.74
CA ASP A 92 6.58 -19.38 -2.41
C ASP A 92 5.11 -18.92 -2.33
N SER A 93 4.54 -18.45 -3.46
CA SER A 93 3.16 -17.98 -3.52
C SER A 93 2.16 -19.12 -3.74
N VAL A 94 1.62 -19.63 -2.64
CA VAL A 94 0.68 -20.77 -2.61
C VAL A 94 -0.65 -20.53 -3.36
N HIS A 95 -1.06 -19.26 -3.56
CA HIS A 95 -2.33 -18.92 -4.22
C HIS A 95 -2.18 -18.47 -5.67
N SER A 96 -0.95 -18.28 -6.18
CA SER A 96 -0.72 -17.72 -7.51
C SER A 96 -1.36 -18.57 -8.61
N ALA A 97 -1.11 -19.88 -8.62
CA ALA A 97 -1.59 -20.77 -9.69
C ALA A 97 -3.10 -20.70 -9.90
N GLN A 98 -3.88 -20.79 -8.81
CA GLN A 98 -5.34 -20.71 -8.87
C GLN A 98 -5.82 -19.30 -9.22
N SER A 99 -5.21 -18.26 -8.64
CA SER A 99 -5.59 -16.87 -8.89
C SER A 99 -5.38 -16.47 -10.35
N PHE A 100 -4.33 -16.98 -11.00
CA PHE A 100 -4.10 -16.83 -12.43
C PHE A 100 -5.10 -17.60 -13.27
N ALA A 101 -5.35 -18.88 -12.94
CA ALA A 101 -6.31 -19.71 -13.68
C ALA A 101 -7.72 -19.09 -13.69
N TRP A 102 -8.12 -18.47 -12.58
CA TRP A 102 -9.40 -17.76 -12.46
C TRP A 102 -9.35 -16.31 -12.93
N LYS A 103 -8.20 -15.82 -13.43
CA LYS A 103 -8.02 -14.41 -13.83
C LYS A 103 -8.41 -13.42 -12.73
N ILE A 104 -8.21 -13.79 -11.47
CA ILE A 104 -8.29 -12.86 -10.34
C ILE A 104 -7.05 -11.98 -10.36
N LYS A 105 -5.89 -12.61 -10.55
CA LYS A 105 -4.60 -11.95 -10.70
C LYS A 105 -4.15 -12.00 -12.16
N GLN A 106 -3.68 -10.88 -12.70
CA GLN A 106 -3.25 -10.77 -14.09
C GLN A 106 -1.72 -10.82 -14.25
N GLU A 107 -0.98 -10.70 -13.14
CA GLU A 107 0.47 -10.58 -13.14
C GLU A 107 1.08 -11.21 -11.89
N SER A 108 2.34 -11.66 -11.97
CA SER A 108 3.02 -12.35 -10.88
C SER A 108 3.56 -11.36 -9.84
N ASN A 109 3.89 -11.83 -8.64
CA ASN A 109 4.39 -10.94 -7.58
C ASN A 109 5.74 -10.36 -8.02
N ASP A 110 6.61 -11.23 -8.56
CA ASP A 110 7.96 -10.84 -8.99
C ASP A 110 7.92 -9.92 -10.21
N ALA A 111 7.01 -10.15 -11.17
CA ALA A 111 6.84 -9.26 -12.32
C ALA A 111 6.36 -7.86 -11.90
N ALA A 112 5.38 -7.77 -11.00
CA ALA A 112 4.91 -6.49 -10.48
C ALA A 112 6.01 -5.76 -9.69
N ARG A 113 6.78 -6.49 -8.86
CA ARG A 113 7.92 -5.94 -8.10
C ARG A 113 9.03 -5.43 -9.02
N GLN A 114 9.38 -6.18 -10.07
CA GLN A 114 10.39 -5.76 -11.05
C GLN A 114 9.99 -4.45 -11.74
N ARG A 115 8.75 -4.36 -12.24
CA ARG A 115 8.27 -3.10 -12.85
C ARG A 115 8.29 -1.92 -11.88
N PHE A 116 8.00 -2.17 -10.60
CA PHE A 116 8.08 -1.14 -9.56
C PHE A 116 9.50 -0.62 -9.41
N VAL A 117 10.50 -1.51 -9.31
CA VAL A 117 11.90 -1.11 -9.24
C VAL A 117 12.30 -0.33 -10.50
N ASP A 118 11.99 -0.85 -11.69
CA ASP A 118 12.34 -0.24 -12.97
C ASP A 118 11.77 1.18 -13.14
N THR A 119 10.59 1.43 -12.56
CA THR A 119 9.94 2.74 -12.63
C THR A 119 10.39 3.68 -11.51
N THR A 120 10.70 3.15 -10.33
CA THR A 120 10.91 3.95 -9.11
C THR A 120 12.37 4.33 -8.92
N VAL A 121 13.33 3.51 -9.36
CA VAL A 121 14.76 3.85 -9.27
C VAL A 121 15.08 5.14 -10.05
N PRO A 122 14.62 5.35 -11.30
CA PRO A 122 14.83 6.62 -12.00
C PRO A 122 14.21 7.83 -11.28
N GLN A 123 13.12 7.62 -10.53
CA GLN A 123 12.50 8.68 -9.72
C GLN A 123 13.36 9.03 -8.52
N ALA A 124 13.97 8.05 -7.85
CA ALA A 124 14.92 8.29 -6.76
C ALA A 124 16.18 9.02 -7.27
N GLU A 125 16.71 8.62 -8.43
CA GLU A 125 17.83 9.28 -9.11
C GLU A 125 17.51 10.74 -9.44
N TYR A 126 16.31 11.01 -9.97
CA TYR A 126 15.84 12.37 -10.24
C TYR A 126 15.81 13.24 -8.97
N LEU A 127 15.45 12.66 -7.82
CA LEU A 127 15.48 13.33 -6.53
C LEU A 127 16.89 13.48 -5.93
N GLY A 128 17.92 12.89 -6.55
CA GLY A 128 19.27 12.83 -5.99
C GLY A 128 19.34 12.05 -4.68
N LEU A 129 18.47 11.04 -4.52
CA LEU A 129 18.44 10.11 -3.40
C LEU A 129 19.04 8.76 -3.83
N SER A 130 19.64 8.05 -2.87
CA SER A 130 20.22 6.72 -3.10
C SER A 130 19.29 5.63 -2.60
N VAL A 131 19.03 4.62 -3.43
CA VAL A 131 18.24 3.46 -3.02
C VAL A 131 19.07 2.58 -2.07
N PRO A 132 18.51 2.12 -0.92
CA PRO A 132 19.24 1.35 0.10
C PRO A 132 19.40 -0.12 -0.29
N ASP A 133 19.97 -0.38 -1.47
CA ASP A 133 20.20 -1.72 -2.01
C ASP A 133 21.61 -1.79 -2.63
N PRO A 134 22.58 -2.43 -1.94
CA PRO A 134 23.94 -2.61 -2.45
C PRO A 134 24.00 -3.44 -3.73
N ASP A 135 23.02 -4.30 -3.95
CA ASP A 135 22.94 -5.16 -5.13
C ASP A 135 22.19 -4.46 -6.27
N LEU A 136 21.75 -3.21 -6.14
CA LEU A 136 21.08 -2.51 -7.23
C LEU A 136 22.05 -2.19 -8.37
N ARG A 137 21.80 -2.74 -9.57
CA ARG A 137 22.56 -2.39 -10.78
C ARG A 137 21.66 -2.26 -11.99
N LYS A 138 21.97 -1.29 -12.86
CA LYS A 138 21.33 -1.16 -14.17
C LYS A 138 21.72 -2.35 -15.03
N ASN A 139 20.73 -3.02 -15.63
CA ASN A 139 20.91 -4.15 -16.52
C ASN A 139 20.49 -3.73 -17.93
N GLU A 140 21.48 -3.48 -18.80
CA GLU A 140 21.24 -3.01 -20.17
C GLU A 140 20.58 -4.06 -21.07
N GLU A 141 20.88 -5.34 -20.86
CA GLU A 141 20.29 -6.44 -21.64
C GLU A 141 18.79 -6.60 -21.38
N ARG A 142 18.36 -6.46 -20.12
CA ARG A 142 16.94 -6.48 -19.75
C ARG A 142 16.23 -5.14 -20.00
N GLY A 143 16.98 -4.04 -20.03
CA GLY A 143 16.42 -2.69 -20.08
C GLY A 143 15.79 -2.24 -18.75
N GLY A 144 16.35 -2.67 -17.61
CA GLY A 144 15.83 -2.41 -16.26
C GLY A 144 16.92 -2.44 -15.19
N TYR A 145 16.56 -2.83 -13.96
CA TYR A 145 17.49 -2.95 -12.82
C TYR A 145 17.43 -4.33 -12.18
N ASP A 146 18.59 -4.94 -11.98
CA ASP A 146 18.72 -6.02 -11.01
C ASP A 146 18.82 -5.42 -9.61
N PHE A 147 18.19 -6.07 -8.63
CA PHE A 147 18.11 -5.62 -7.25
C PHE A 147 18.28 -6.81 -6.31
N GLY A 148 18.56 -6.54 -5.03
CA GLY A 148 18.67 -7.55 -3.98
C GLY A 148 17.32 -8.15 -3.58
N GLU A 149 17.34 -9.13 -2.69
CA GLU A 149 16.12 -9.75 -2.18
C GLU A 149 15.66 -9.07 -0.88
N PRO A 150 14.34 -8.86 -0.68
CA PRO A 150 13.80 -8.47 0.61
C PRO A 150 14.16 -9.48 1.71
N ASP A 151 14.23 -9.02 2.97
CA ASP A 151 14.29 -9.94 4.10
C ASP A 151 12.95 -10.69 4.26
N TRP A 152 12.89 -11.91 3.71
CA TRP A 152 11.70 -12.73 3.77
C TRP A 152 11.35 -13.19 5.20
N ASN A 153 12.33 -13.27 6.12
CA ASN A 153 12.03 -13.56 7.53
C ASN A 153 11.32 -12.39 8.19
N GLU A 154 11.77 -11.15 7.92
CA GLU A 154 11.06 -9.95 8.35
C GLU A 154 9.63 -9.95 7.80
N PHE A 155 9.47 -10.16 6.49
CA PHE A 155 8.17 -10.20 5.82
C PHE A 155 7.17 -11.13 6.52
N PHE A 156 7.54 -12.40 6.74
CA PHE A 156 6.65 -13.38 7.37
C PHE A 156 6.39 -13.06 8.85
N ASN A 157 7.36 -12.52 9.59
CA ASN A 157 7.15 -12.07 10.96
C ASN A 157 6.14 -10.91 11.03
N VAL A 158 6.24 -9.94 10.12
CA VAL A 158 5.30 -8.82 10.06
C VAL A 158 3.88 -9.30 9.75
N LEU A 159 3.72 -10.22 8.80
CA LEU A 159 2.41 -10.82 8.48
C LEU A 159 1.82 -11.61 9.65
N ALA A 160 2.66 -12.33 10.40
CA ALA A 160 2.24 -13.10 11.57
C ALA A 160 1.85 -12.23 12.78
N GLY A 161 1.94 -10.90 12.69
CA GLY A 161 1.58 -9.98 13.76
C GLY A 161 2.74 -9.53 14.64
N ASN A 162 3.99 -9.90 14.31
CA ASN A 162 5.19 -9.60 15.10
C ASN A 162 6.02 -8.44 14.53
N GLY A 163 5.42 -7.60 13.68
CA GLY A 163 6.06 -6.41 13.14
C GLY A 163 5.99 -5.20 14.06
N PRO A 164 6.62 -4.08 13.66
CA PRO A 164 6.92 -2.95 14.56
C PRO A 164 5.70 -2.15 15.02
N CYS A 165 4.52 -2.33 14.43
CA CYS A 165 3.31 -1.61 14.84
C CYS A 165 2.05 -2.50 14.89
N ASN A 166 2.17 -3.82 14.73
CA ASN A 166 1.01 -4.68 14.53
C ASN A 166 0.04 -4.61 15.72
N ARG A 167 0.59 -4.69 16.93
CA ARG A 167 -0.17 -4.60 18.18
C ARG A 167 -0.86 -3.25 18.33
N GLU A 168 -0.14 -2.16 18.09
CA GLU A 168 -0.65 -0.79 18.19
C GLU A 168 -1.75 -0.53 17.17
N ARG A 169 -1.60 -1.02 15.93
CA ARG A 169 -2.60 -0.85 14.86
C ARG A 169 -3.89 -1.60 15.17
N LEU A 170 -3.81 -2.86 15.61
CA LEU A 170 -4.98 -3.64 15.99
C LEU A 170 -5.66 -3.05 17.23
N ALA A 171 -4.89 -2.71 18.26
CA ALA A 171 -5.44 -2.10 19.48
C ALA A 171 -6.16 -0.78 19.19
N ALA A 172 -5.62 0.07 18.30
CA ALA A 172 -6.28 1.31 17.90
C ALA A 172 -7.62 1.07 17.19
N ARG A 173 -7.71 0.04 16.32
CA ARG A 173 -8.96 -0.32 15.63
C ARG A 173 -9.98 -0.96 16.56
N GLN A 174 -9.55 -1.85 17.43
CA GLN A 174 -10.41 -2.46 18.46
C GLN A 174 -10.98 -1.39 19.38
N LYS A 175 -10.13 -0.50 19.91
CA LYS A 175 -10.57 0.62 20.74
C LYS A 175 -11.60 1.51 20.03
N ALA A 176 -11.34 1.91 18.78
CA ALA A 176 -12.29 2.72 18.01
C ALA A 176 -13.63 1.99 17.79
N TRP A 177 -13.60 0.68 17.57
CA TRP A 177 -14.80 -0.14 17.45
C TRP A 177 -15.56 -0.22 18.77
N ASP A 178 -14.90 -0.55 19.86
CA ASP A 178 -15.54 -0.76 21.16
C ASP A 178 -16.07 0.55 21.74
N ASP A 179 -15.27 1.62 21.71
CA ASP A 179 -15.70 2.95 22.18
C ASP A 179 -16.82 3.53 21.30
N GLY A 180 -16.85 3.17 20.01
CA GLY A 180 -17.89 3.60 19.08
C GLY A 180 -19.19 2.81 19.19
N ARG A 181 -19.29 1.80 20.07
CA ARG A 181 -20.46 0.91 20.17
C ARG A 181 -21.74 1.68 20.45
N TRP A 182 -21.74 2.55 21.46
CA TRP A 182 -22.95 3.30 21.86
C TRP A 182 -23.52 4.13 20.70
N PHE A 183 -22.65 4.68 19.85
CA PHE A 183 -23.05 5.49 18.71
C PHE A 183 -23.71 4.62 17.63
N ARG A 184 -23.12 3.47 17.31
CA ARG A 184 -23.70 2.51 16.36
C ARG A 184 -25.04 1.97 16.86
N ASP A 185 -25.10 1.57 18.13
CA ASP A 185 -26.33 1.07 18.76
C ASP A 185 -27.41 2.16 18.77
N GLY A 186 -27.03 3.42 19.05
CA GLY A 186 -27.92 4.57 19.00
C GLY A 186 -28.49 4.83 17.59
N LEU A 187 -27.67 4.70 16.54
CA LEU A 187 -28.14 4.83 15.15
C LEU A 187 -29.13 3.72 14.79
N MET A 188 -28.85 2.47 15.19
CA MET A 188 -29.77 1.35 14.95
C MET A 188 -31.10 1.56 15.66
N ALA A 189 -31.08 1.91 16.95
CA ALA A 189 -32.29 2.16 17.72
C ALA A 189 -33.09 3.37 17.18
N HIS A 190 -32.42 4.39 16.62
CA HIS A 190 -33.11 5.50 15.96
C HIS A 190 -33.82 5.06 14.68
N ALA A 191 -33.15 4.26 13.84
CA ALA A 191 -33.72 3.71 12.61
C ALA A 191 -34.92 2.79 12.91
N GLU A 192 -34.82 1.90 13.90
CA GLU A 192 -35.91 1.02 14.33
C GLU A 192 -37.15 1.81 14.78
N LYS A 193 -36.95 2.90 15.54
CA LYS A 193 -38.05 3.79 15.94
C LYS A 193 -38.72 4.44 14.75
N ALA A 194 -37.95 4.90 13.76
CA ALA A 194 -38.49 5.51 12.55
C ALA A 194 -39.30 4.50 11.71
N GLU A 195 -38.82 3.26 11.60
CA GLU A 195 -39.55 2.18 10.93
C GLU A 195 -40.86 1.83 11.65
N MET A 196 -40.84 1.73 12.98
CA MET A 196 -42.05 1.48 13.78
C MET A 196 -43.09 2.60 13.63
N GLN A 197 -42.66 3.86 13.56
CA GLN A 197 -43.56 5.00 13.36
C GLN A 197 -44.10 5.09 11.92
N ALA A 198 -43.36 4.56 10.94
CA ALA A 198 -43.77 4.55 9.54
C ALA A 198 -44.73 3.40 9.19
N GLN A 199 -44.87 2.38 10.05
CA GLN A 199 -45.87 1.34 9.87
C GLN A 199 -47.27 1.88 10.20
N PRO A 200 -48.25 1.81 9.27
CA PRO A 200 -49.61 2.25 9.58
C PRO A 200 -50.16 1.39 10.72
N GLN A 201 -50.69 2.04 11.77
CA GLN A 201 -51.46 1.34 12.79
C GLN A 201 -52.57 0.56 12.09
N ALA A 202 -52.53 -0.77 12.17
CA ALA A 202 -53.63 -1.60 11.73
C ALA A 202 -54.85 -1.18 12.55
N ALA A 203 -55.83 -0.57 11.87
CA ALA A 203 -57.09 -0.18 12.47
C ALA A 203 -57.83 -1.44 12.95
N GLU A 204 -58.13 -1.49 14.25
CA GLU A 204 -59.09 -2.44 14.85
C GLU A 204 -60.53 -2.09 14.46
#